data_AF-A0A927B7J3-F1
#
_entry.id   AF-A0A927B7J3-F1
#
_cell.length_a   1.000
_cell.length_b   1.000
_cell.length_c   1.000
_cell.angle_alpha   90.00
_cell.angle_beta   90.00
_cell.angle_gamma   90.00
#
_symmetry.space_group_name_H-M   'P 1'
#
loop_
_entity.id
_entity.type
_entity.pdbx_description
1 polymer ?
#
loop_
_entity_poly.entity_id
_entity_poly.type
_entity_poly.pdbx_seq_one_letter_code
_entity_poly.pdbx_strand_id
1 'polypeptide(L)'
;MDIKVIDQLVEAARRPIELAFGQRVNEFIGRTLDQNLTHYKSQSPMLRQVVIQELGSVLRQLQPDERAFFATAFDSVLRDVIKAAGWKIQMRAQAPDAIERWDENRRMDVVVWMDQLAQQPGDSYLKPLLSKLSREDQLRIAERTLRAIVHSVIQDDARVRSPMFVFHKERVCLEKKLVFDYLHDQIGLYVYQFLDRQAGAFLNEPCLKVRLYARKQLQGLQIMEADDLSKDIMAEVREDFLRKLNTTKTGKDSFFLDSLLSTYLLGFVNRGRLVWHAIKNQLAGDVSPDEIPILAVHDNDEQLKEVLVSCKQQLKPDCKEVIDSRYNNDYLRPLPASEIAADLDKGVKVVEGLIRRCLETLRTYVADECRRQHLIFSPR
;
A
#
# COMPACT_ATOMS: atom_id res chain seq x y z
N MET A 1 -35.70 -9.89 4.63
CA MET A 1 -35.80 -8.76 5.60
C MET A 1 -36.90 -7.82 5.14
N ASP A 2 -37.64 -7.17 6.05
CA ASP A 2 -38.54 -6.06 5.68
C ASP A 2 -37.70 -4.87 5.15
N ILE A 3 -38.12 -4.29 4.02
CA ILE A 3 -37.48 -3.13 3.41
C ILE A 3 -37.45 -1.91 4.35
N LYS A 4 -38.45 -1.75 5.23
CA LYS A 4 -38.49 -0.68 6.23
C LYS A 4 -37.32 -0.78 7.22
N VAL A 5 -36.92 -2.00 7.58
CA VAL A 5 -35.74 -2.24 8.43
C VAL A 5 -34.46 -1.87 7.68
N ILE A 6 -34.37 -2.21 6.39
CA ILE A 6 -33.23 -1.80 5.55
C ILE A 6 -33.15 -0.28 5.47
N ASP A 7 -34.26 0.43 5.25
CA ASP A 7 -34.27 1.90 5.20
C ASP A 7 -33.81 2.53 6.53
N GLN A 8 -34.25 1.99 7.66
CA GLN A 8 -33.80 2.44 8.99
C GLN A 8 -32.31 2.20 9.24
N LEU A 9 -31.76 1.10 8.73
CA LEU A 9 -30.33 0.79 8.82
C LEU A 9 -29.51 1.67 7.87
N VAL A 10 -29.99 1.93 6.64
CA VAL A 10 -29.35 2.84 5.68
C VAL A 10 -29.31 4.26 6.24
N GLU A 11 -30.42 4.74 6.82
CA GLU A 11 -30.46 6.05 7.47
C GLU A 11 -29.45 6.13 8.61
N ALA A 12 -29.36 5.10 9.44
CA ALA A 12 -28.42 5.04 10.54
C ALA A 12 -26.95 4.99 10.07
N ALA A 13 -26.66 4.24 9.00
CA ALA A 13 -25.32 4.14 8.42
C ALA A 13 -24.81 5.47 7.82
N ARG A 14 -25.73 6.35 7.42
CA ARG A 14 -25.45 7.70 6.91
C ARG A 14 -25.22 8.73 8.01
N ARG A 15 -25.57 8.43 9.26
CA ARG A 15 -25.31 9.33 10.39
C ARG A 15 -23.83 9.23 10.82
N PRO A 16 -23.20 10.33 11.25
CA PRO A 16 -21.76 10.37 11.56
C PRO A 16 -21.34 9.63 12.85
N ILE A 17 -22.26 8.97 13.56
CA ILE A 17 -21.99 8.34 14.87
C ILE A 17 -22.00 6.82 14.74
N GLU A 18 -20.82 6.20 14.65
CA GLU A 18 -20.66 4.74 14.51
C GLU A 18 -21.31 3.93 15.65
N LEU A 19 -21.31 4.48 16.87
CA LEU A 19 -21.96 3.86 18.04
C LEU A 19 -23.47 3.70 17.86
N ALA A 20 -24.15 4.65 17.23
CA ALA A 20 -25.60 4.59 16.99
C ALA A 20 -25.95 3.56 15.92
N PHE A 21 -25.08 3.37 14.92
CA PHE A 21 -25.27 2.36 13.89
C PHE A 21 -25.06 0.94 14.45
N GLY A 22 -23.99 0.72 15.22
CA GLY A 22 -23.73 -0.59 15.85
C GLY A 22 -24.85 -1.03 16.79
N GLN A 23 -25.44 -0.09 17.54
CA GLN A 23 -26.61 -0.36 18.38
C GLN A 23 -27.82 -0.81 17.55
N ARG A 24 -28.18 -0.08 16.49
CA ARG A 24 -29.29 -0.46 15.60
C ARG A 24 -29.05 -1.79 14.90
N VAL A 25 -27.81 -2.07 14.47
CA VAL A 25 -27.46 -3.38 13.90
C VAL A 25 -27.72 -4.50 14.91
N ASN A 26 -27.31 -4.31 16.16
CA ASN A 26 -27.58 -5.30 17.21
C ASN A 26 -29.07 -5.47 17.49
N GLU A 27 -29.85 -4.38 17.49
CA GLU A 27 -31.30 -4.39 17.68
C GLU A 27 -32.04 -5.18 16.58
N PHE A 28 -31.75 -4.88 15.31
CA PHE A 28 -32.51 -5.43 14.18
C PHE A 28 -31.99 -6.78 13.70
N ILE A 29 -30.67 -6.97 13.68
CA ILE A 29 -30.04 -8.13 13.02
C ILE A 29 -29.01 -8.85 13.91
N GLY A 30 -28.88 -8.47 15.18
CA GLY A 30 -27.86 -9.02 16.09
C GLY A 30 -27.93 -10.54 16.21
N ARG A 31 -29.13 -11.11 16.39
CA ARG A 31 -29.32 -12.57 16.48
C ARG A 31 -28.92 -13.30 15.18
N THR A 32 -29.32 -12.77 14.03
CA THR A 32 -28.98 -13.34 12.73
C THR A 32 -27.48 -13.26 12.47
N LEU A 33 -26.86 -12.12 12.83
CA LEU A 33 -25.41 -11.95 12.76
C LEU A 33 -24.69 -12.96 13.65
N ASP A 34 -25.13 -13.12 14.90
CA ASP A 34 -24.57 -14.09 15.85
C ASP A 34 -24.64 -15.53 15.33
N GLN A 35 -25.79 -15.93 14.79
CA GLN A 35 -25.97 -17.25 14.17
C GLN A 35 -24.96 -17.49 13.04
N ASN A 36 -24.77 -16.52 12.14
CA ASN A 36 -23.81 -16.65 11.04
C ASN A 36 -22.35 -16.60 11.51
N LEU A 37 -22.05 -15.90 12.62
CA LEU A 37 -20.71 -15.82 13.20
C LEU A 37 -20.31 -17.04 14.04
N THR A 38 -21.25 -17.89 14.46
CA THR A 38 -20.95 -19.09 15.28
C THR A 38 -19.95 -20.04 14.62
N HIS A 39 -19.78 -19.99 13.30
CA HIS A 39 -18.78 -20.78 12.57
C HIS A 39 -17.34 -20.26 12.72
N TYR A 40 -17.13 -19.05 13.26
CA TYR A 40 -15.83 -18.37 13.37
C TYR A 40 -15.34 -18.23 14.82
N LYS A 41 -15.61 -19.24 15.66
CA LYS A 41 -15.55 -19.21 17.15
C LYS A 41 -14.34 -18.51 17.80
N SER A 42 -13.14 -18.53 17.19
CA SER A 42 -11.92 -17.91 17.75
C SER A 42 -11.73 -16.42 17.41
N GLN A 43 -12.44 -15.89 16.40
CA GLN A 43 -12.29 -14.50 15.93
C GLN A 43 -13.55 -13.64 16.16
N SER A 44 -14.57 -14.19 16.83
CA SER A 44 -15.93 -13.65 16.85
C SER A 44 -16.07 -12.17 17.27
N PRO A 45 -15.40 -11.66 18.34
CA PRO A 45 -15.56 -10.26 18.73
C PRO A 45 -14.97 -9.26 17.72
N MET A 46 -13.74 -9.51 17.25
CA MET A 46 -13.07 -8.67 16.25
C MET A 46 -13.77 -8.76 14.90
N LEU A 47 -14.15 -9.97 14.48
CA LEU A 47 -14.92 -10.18 13.25
C LEU A 47 -16.26 -9.48 13.30
N ARG A 48 -16.98 -9.54 14.42
CA ARG A 48 -18.25 -8.81 14.59
C ARG A 48 -18.06 -7.31 14.38
N GLN A 49 -17.04 -6.71 15.00
CA GLN A 49 -16.76 -5.28 14.84
C GLN A 49 -16.49 -4.90 13.38
N VAL A 50 -15.64 -5.66 12.69
CA VAL A 50 -15.32 -5.41 11.27
C VAL A 50 -16.55 -5.63 10.38
N VAL A 51 -17.36 -6.66 10.65
CA VAL A 51 -18.62 -6.90 9.91
C VAL A 51 -19.58 -5.73 10.07
N ILE A 52 -19.75 -5.19 11.27
CA ILE A 52 -20.60 -4.02 11.50
C ILE A 52 -20.06 -2.82 10.71
N GLN A 53 -18.75 -2.56 10.74
CA GLN A 53 -18.14 -1.45 10.00
C GLN A 53 -18.34 -1.58 8.49
N GLU A 54 -18.05 -2.76 7.91
CA GLU A 54 -18.20 -3.01 6.47
C GLU A 54 -19.66 -3.01 6.03
N LEU A 55 -20.57 -3.59 6.82
CA LEU A 55 -22.01 -3.54 6.57
C LEU A 55 -22.51 -2.09 6.54
N GLY A 56 -22.02 -1.24 7.44
CA GLY A 56 -22.34 0.18 7.44
C GLY A 56 -21.97 0.87 6.12
N SER A 57 -20.82 0.54 5.54
CA SER A 57 -20.42 1.08 4.23
C SER A 57 -21.28 0.56 3.09
N VAL A 58 -21.49 -0.75 3.04
CA VAL A 58 -22.36 -1.39 2.04
C VAL A 58 -23.73 -0.73 2.06
N LEU A 59 -24.33 -0.55 3.23
CA LEU A 59 -25.62 0.11 3.38
C LEU A 59 -25.60 1.60 3.05
N ARG A 60 -24.54 2.33 3.41
CA ARG A 60 -24.42 3.77 3.13
C ARG A 60 -24.48 4.05 1.63
N GLN A 61 -23.89 3.17 0.83
CA GLN A 61 -23.72 3.33 -0.62
C GLN A 61 -24.86 2.72 -1.45
N LEU A 62 -25.81 2.02 -0.83
CA LEU A 62 -27.00 1.48 -1.51
C LEU A 62 -27.81 2.58 -2.20
N GLN A 63 -28.00 2.41 -3.50
CA GLN A 63 -28.94 3.21 -4.27
C GLN A 63 -30.39 2.79 -3.96
N PRO A 64 -31.39 3.67 -4.15
CA PRO A 64 -32.78 3.37 -3.81
C PRO A 64 -33.34 2.10 -4.49
N ASP A 65 -32.97 1.87 -5.74
CA ASP A 65 -33.33 0.70 -6.55
C ASP A 65 -32.68 -0.60 -6.05
N GLU A 66 -31.48 -0.52 -5.48
CA GLU A 66 -30.76 -1.68 -4.93
C GLU A 66 -31.32 -2.16 -3.59
N ARG A 67 -32.06 -1.31 -2.85
CA ARG A 67 -32.58 -1.64 -1.51
C ARG A 67 -33.58 -2.78 -1.52
N ALA A 68 -34.43 -2.86 -2.55
CA ALA A 68 -35.42 -3.91 -2.67
C ALA A 68 -34.75 -5.28 -2.85
N PHE A 69 -33.75 -5.35 -3.74
CA PHE A 69 -32.94 -6.55 -3.89
C PHE A 69 -32.21 -6.89 -2.59
N PHE A 70 -31.54 -5.91 -1.97
CA PHE A 70 -30.82 -6.12 -0.72
C PHE A 70 -31.72 -6.68 0.39
N ALA A 71 -32.97 -6.21 0.50
CA ALA A 71 -33.93 -6.70 1.49
C ALA A 71 -34.34 -8.16 1.26
N THR A 72 -34.52 -8.56 0.00
CA THR A 72 -34.87 -9.93 -0.38
C THR A 72 -33.70 -10.90 -0.25
N ALA A 73 -32.49 -10.47 -0.63
CA ALA A 73 -31.27 -11.27 -0.59
C ALA A 73 -30.45 -11.11 0.70
N PHE A 74 -31.02 -10.50 1.74
CA PHE A 74 -30.29 -10.03 2.93
C PHE A 74 -29.35 -11.09 3.54
N ASP A 75 -29.83 -12.32 3.77
CA ASP A 75 -29.00 -13.35 4.39
C ASP A 75 -27.80 -13.75 3.52
N SER A 76 -27.97 -13.72 2.19
CA SER A 76 -26.87 -13.96 1.26
C SER A 76 -25.85 -12.83 1.31
N VAL A 77 -26.33 -11.59 1.26
CA VAL A 77 -25.45 -10.42 1.29
C VAL A 77 -24.72 -10.32 2.62
N LEU A 78 -25.39 -10.59 3.75
CA LEU A 78 -24.79 -10.61 5.08
C LEU A 78 -23.66 -11.65 5.15
N ARG A 79 -23.85 -12.85 4.60
CA ARG A 79 -22.79 -13.87 4.53
C ARG A 79 -21.60 -13.40 3.69
N ASP A 80 -21.84 -12.69 2.60
CA ASP A 80 -20.76 -12.14 1.77
C ASP A 80 -19.99 -11.01 2.49
N VAL A 81 -20.68 -10.16 3.26
CA VAL A 81 -20.02 -9.18 4.14
C VAL A 81 -19.18 -9.89 5.21
N ILE A 82 -19.67 -10.97 5.81
CA ILE A 82 -18.91 -11.75 6.80
C ILE A 82 -17.65 -12.35 6.18
N LYS A 83 -17.74 -12.94 4.98
CA LYS A 83 -16.57 -13.45 4.26
C LYS A 83 -15.57 -12.34 3.94
N ALA A 84 -16.05 -11.19 3.45
CA ALA A 84 -15.21 -10.04 3.11
C ALA A 84 -14.48 -9.46 4.35
N ALA A 85 -15.19 -9.33 5.47
CA ALA A 85 -14.62 -8.93 6.76
C ALA A 85 -13.59 -9.94 7.28
N GLY A 86 -13.88 -11.24 7.16
CA GLY A 86 -12.96 -12.31 7.50
C GLY A 86 -11.67 -12.25 6.67
N TRP A 87 -11.80 -12.03 5.36
CA TRP A 87 -10.66 -11.80 4.47
C TRP A 87 -9.83 -10.58 4.91
N LYS A 88 -10.46 -9.43 5.20
CA LYS A 88 -9.77 -8.22 5.68
C LYS A 88 -8.97 -8.48 6.97
N ILE A 89 -9.53 -9.23 7.92
CA ILE A 89 -8.84 -9.62 9.17
C ILE A 89 -7.68 -10.57 8.88
N GLN A 90 -7.91 -11.58 8.04
CA GLN A 90 -6.88 -12.55 7.67
C GLN A 90 -5.68 -11.86 7.02
N MET A 91 -5.92 -10.91 6.12
CA MET A 91 -4.85 -10.17 5.45
C MET A 91 -4.00 -9.35 6.42
N ARG A 92 -4.59 -8.76 7.47
CA ARG A 92 -3.83 -8.06 8.52
C ARG A 92 -2.89 -8.98 9.32
N ALA A 93 -3.22 -10.26 9.41
CA ALA A 93 -2.46 -11.24 10.18
C ALA A 93 -1.35 -11.94 9.36
N GLN A 94 -1.32 -11.78 8.04
CA GLN A 94 -0.39 -12.46 7.14
C GLN A 94 0.72 -11.53 6.65
N ALA A 95 1.91 -12.09 6.40
CA ALA A 95 2.93 -11.40 5.62
C ALA A 95 2.50 -11.34 4.13
N PRO A 96 2.81 -10.24 3.40
CA PRO A 96 2.39 -10.09 2.00
C PRO A 96 2.81 -11.25 1.08
N ASP A 97 3.95 -11.86 1.39
CA ASP A 97 4.54 -12.95 0.58
C ASP A 97 4.00 -14.35 0.97
N ALA A 98 3.19 -14.45 2.04
CA ALA A 98 2.58 -15.71 2.51
C ALA A 98 1.18 -15.96 1.94
N ILE A 99 0.69 -15.09 1.05
CA ILE A 99 -0.63 -15.20 0.44
C ILE A 99 -0.52 -16.17 -0.75
N GLU A 100 -0.52 -17.47 -0.45
CA GLU A 100 -0.32 -18.53 -1.45
C GLU A 100 -1.46 -18.63 -2.47
N ARG A 101 -2.66 -18.12 -2.14
CA ARG A 101 -3.82 -18.06 -3.05
C ARG A 101 -4.66 -16.81 -2.79
N TRP A 102 -4.79 -15.97 -3.81
CA TRP A 102 -5.71 -14.83 -3.79
C TRP A 102 -7.16 -15.33 -3.71
N ASP A 103 -8.00 -14.61 -2.96
CA ASP A 103 -9.45 -14.85 -2.99
C ASP A 103 -9.98 -14.55 -4.39
N GLU A 104 -10.50 -15.58 -5.06
CA GLU A 104 -10.98 -15.48 -6.45
C GLU A 104 -12.06 -14.41 -6.61
N ASN A 105 -12.92 -14.22 -5.61
CA ASN A 105 -13.95 -13.18 -5.67
C ASN A 105 -13.31 -11.79 -5.66
N ARG A 106 -12.28 -11.58 -4.84
CA ARG A 106 -11.56 -10.30 -4.79
C ARG A 106 -10.79 -10.05 -6.08
N ARG A 107 -10.24 -11.10 -6.72
CA ARG A 107 -9.58 -10.97 -8.02
C ARG A 107 -10.58 -10.55 -9.09
N MET A 108 -11.76 -11.17 -9.06
CA MET A 108 -12.86 -10.84 -9.96
C MET A 108 -13.43 -9.44 -9.70
N ASP A 109 -13.43 -8.92 -8.47
CA ASP A 109 -13.82 -7.53 -8.19
C ASP A 109 -12.94 -6.55 -8.97
N VAL A 110 -11.61 -6.74 -8.97
CA VAL A 110 -10.68 -5.86 -9.72
C VAL A 110 -10.93 -5.94 -11.22
N VAL A 111 -11.16 -7.15 -11.74
CA VAL A 111 -11.49 -7.36 -13.15
C VAL A 111 -12.78 -6.63 -13.54
N VAL A 112 -13.83 -6.71 -12.72
CA VAL A 112 -15.10 -5.98 -12.96
C VAL A 112 -14.86 -4.47 -13.05
N TRP A 113 -14.03 -3.92 -12.17
CA TRP A 113 -13.69 -2.50 -12.21
C TRP A 113 -12.83 -2.13 -13.40
N MET A 114 -11.95 -3.03 -13.86
CA MET A 114 -11.16 -2.87 -15.08
C MET A 114 -12.05 -2.83 -16.33
N ASP A 115 -13.04 -3.73 -16.42
CA ASP A 115 -14.02 -3.76 -17.52
C ASP A 115 -14.86 -2.47 -17.54
N GLN A 116 -15.27 -1.99 -16.37
CA GLN A 116 -15.96 -0.70 -16.27
C GLN A 116 -15.09 0.48 -16.68
N LEU A 117 -13.81 0.46 -16.34
CA LEU A 117 -12.87 1.49 -16.75
C LEU A 117 -12.72 1.53 -18.27
N ALA A 118 -12.69 0.36 -18.93
CA ALA A 118 -12.65 0.28 -20.39
C ALA A 118 -13.92 0.87 -21.05
N GLN A 119 -15.07 0.75 -20.39
CA GLN A 119 -16.38 1.20 -20.88
C GLN A 119 -16.69 2.68 -20.57
N GLN A 120 -15.91 3.35 -19.73
CA GLN A 120 -16.19 4.75 -19.35
C GLN A 120 -16.13 5.70 -20.56
N PRO A 121 -17.05 6.67 -20.69
CA PRO A 121 -17.00 7.68 -21.74
C PRO A 121 -15.81 8.64 -21.53
N GLY A 122 -15.21 9.12 -22.63
CA GLY A 122 -14.07 10.06 -22.64
C GLY A 122 -12.72 9.42 -22.98
N ASP A 123 -11.78 10.22 -23.49
CA ASP A 123 -10.43 9.75 -23.80
C ASP A 123 -9.57 9.73 -22.53
N SER A 124 -9.19 8.53 -22.11
CA SER A 124 -8.22 8.31 -21.03
C SER A 124 -6.99 7.63 -21.62
N TYR A 125 -5.80 7.98 -21.11
CA TYR A 125 -4.55 7.32 -21.49
C TYR A 125 -4.60 5.80 -21.23
N LEU A 126 -5.49 5.33 -20.35
CA LEU A 126 -5.68 3.92 -20.02
C LEU A 126 -6.44 3.15 -21.08
N LYS A 127 -7.31 3.78 -21.89
CA LYS A 127 -8.12 3.07 -22.89
C LYS A 127 -7.27 2.34 -23.95
N PRO A 128 -6.26 2.99 -24.57
CA PRO A 128 -5.35 2.30 -25.48
C PRO A 128 -4.49 1.22 -24.81
N LEU A 129 -4.32 1.27 -23.49
CA LEU A 129 -3.58 0.26 -22.73
C LEU A 129 -4.46 -0.95 -22.45
N LEU A 130 -5.71 -0.72 -22.02
CA LEU A 130 -6.70 -1.75 -21.75
C LEU A 130 -7.03 -2.59 -23.00
N SER A 131 -7.08 -1.98 -24.19
CA SER A 131 -7.33 -2.70 -25.44
C SER A 131 -6.21 -3.67 -25.84
N LYS A 132 -5.03 -3.57 -25.23
CA LYS A 132 -3.89 -4.47 -25.48
C LYS A 132 -3.88 -5.69 -24.57
N LEU A 133 -4.71 -5.70 -23.53
CA LEU A 133 -4.68 -6.74 -22.49
C LEU A 133 -5.48 -7.97 -22.93
N SER A 134 -4.84 -9.14 -22.93
CA SER A 134 -5.56 -10.41 -23.00
C SER A 134 -6.26 -10.70 -21.66
N ARG A 135 -7.14 -11.72 -21.63
CA ARG A 135 -7.78 -12.15 -20.39
C ARG A 135 -6.76 -12.60 -19.33
N GLU A 136 -5.68 -13.23 -19.75
CA GLU A 136 -4.61 -13.65 -18.84
C GLU A 136 -3.89 -12.44 -18.24
N ASP A 137 -3.61 -11.41 -19.04
CA ASP A 137 -2.99 -10.17 -18.57
C ASP A 137 -3.88 -9.44 -17.55
N GLN A 138 -5.19 -9.39 -17.79
CA GLN A 138 -6.16 -8.82 -16.85
C GLN A 138 -6.11 -9.52 -15.49
N LEU A 139 -6.01 -10.85 -15.46
CA LEU A 139 -5.92 -11.61 -14.21
C LEU A 139 -4.60 -11.32 -13.47
N ARG A 140 -3.48 -11.23 -14.19
CA ARG A 140 -2.17 -10.87 -13.60
C ARG A 140 -2.18 -9.45 -13.03
N ILE A 141 -2.77 -8.49 -13.74
CA ILE A 141 -2.94 -7.11 -13.25
C ILE A 141 -3.86 -7.09 -12.03
N ALA A 142 -4.92 -7.89 -12.02
CA ALA A 142 -5.82 -7.99 -10.88
C ALA A 142 -5.10 -8.52 -9.63
N GLU A 143 -4.27 -9.55 -9.77
CA GLU A 143 -3.43 -10.08 -8.68
C GLU A 143 -2.44 -9.04 -8.16
N ARG A 144 -1.74 -8.34 -9.05
CA ARG A 144 -0.83 -7.24 -8.68
C ARG A 144 -1.55 -6.12 -7.93
N THR A 145 -2.76 -5.76 -8.37
CA THR A 145 -3.59 -4.73 -7.74
C THR A 145 -4.04 -5.16 -6.35
N LEU A 146 -4.50 -6.42 -6.20
CA LEU A 146 -4.86 -6.97 -4.90
C LEU A 146 -3.67 -7.02 -3.95
N ARG A 147 -2.48 -7.33 -4.46
CA ARG A 147 -1.25 -7.32 -3.67
C ARG A 147 -0.98 -5.95 -3.05
N ALA A 148 -1.10 -4.88 -3.83
CA ALA A 148 -0.96 -3.51 -3.33
C ALA A 148 -2.03 -3.14 -2.30
N ILE A 149 -3.28 -3.56 -2.50
CA ILE A 149 -4.37 -3.36 -1.54
C ILE A 149 -4.07 -4.09 -0.23
N VAL A 150 -3.69 -5.37 -0.28
CA VAL A 150 -3.37 -6.14 0.92
C VAL A 150 -2.15 -5.60 1.63
N HIS A 151 -1.12 -5.17 0.90
CA HIS A 151 0.02 -4.50 1.51
C HIS A 151 -0.44 -3.24 2.27
N SER A 152 -1.36 -2.46 1.71
CA SER A 152 -1.94 -1.31 2.40
C SER A 152 -2.68 -1.71 3.67
N VAL A 153 -3.42 -2.83 3.64
CA VAL A 153 -4.15 -3.38 4.81
C VAL A 153 -3.21 -3.78 5.92
N ILE A 154 -2.07 -4.41 5.58
CA ILE A 154 -1.04 -4.82 6.53
C ILE A 154 -0.35 -3.60 7.16
N GLN A 155 -0.05 -2.58 6.35
CA GLN A 155 0.55 -1.33 6.82
C GLN A 155 -0.43 -0.42 7.57
N ASP A 156 -1.70 -0.84 7.68
CA ASP A 156 -2.77 -0.06 8.29
C ASP A 156 -2.87 1.36 7.71
N ASP A 157 -2.76 1.46 6.39
CA ASP A 157 -2.85 2.71 5.65
C ASP A 157 -4.24 3.36 5.87
N ALA A 158 -4.29 4.69 5.98
CA ALA A 158 -5.53 5.44 6.20
C ALA A 158 -6.64 5.09 5.17
N ARG A 159 -6.27 4.75 3.94
CA ARG A 159 -7.20 4.38 2.85
C ARG A 159 -7.96 3.08 3.12
N VAL A 160 -7.38 2.16 3.89
CA VAL A 160 -7.96 0.84 4.19
C VAL A 160 -8.39 0.68 5.66
N ARG A 161 -8.07 1.68 6.51
CA ARG A 161 -8.72 1.89 7.80
C ARG A 161 -10.22 2.15 7.65
N SER A 162 -10.60 2.80 6.55
CA SER A 162 -11.99 2.99 6.15
C SER A 162 -12.62 1.67 5.65
N PRO A 163 -13.96 1.60 5.58
CA PRO A 163 -14.63 0.46 4.97
C PRO A 163 -14.16 0.23 3.54
N MET A 164 -13.90 -1.02 3.19
CA MET A 164 -13.29 -1.42 1.91
C MET A 164 -14.29 -2.03 0.94
N PHE A 165 -15.51 -2.30 1.40
CA PHE A 165 -16.51 -3.01 0.61
C PHE A 165 -17.75 -2.16 0.33
N VAL A 166 -18.36 -2.44 -0.82
CA VAL A 166 -19.56 -1.77 -1.35
C VAL A 166 -20.54 -2.79 -1.89
N PHE A 167 -21.80 -2.40 -2.00
CA PHE A 167 -22.77 -3.14 -2.78
C PHE A 167 -22.67 -2.70 -4.25
N HIS A 168 -22.50 -3.65 -5.15
CA HIS A 168 -22.48 -3.36 -6.59
C HIS A 168 -23.01 -4.55 -7.37
N LYS A 169 -23.99 -4.34 -8.25
CA LYS A 169 -24.60 -5.40 -9.08
C LYS A 169 -24.89 -6.66 -8.25
N GLU A 170 -25.66 -6.48 -7.17
CA GLU A 170 -26.18 -7.57 -6.33
C GLU A 170 -25.13 -8.32 -5.48
N ARG A 171 -23.89 -7.83 -5.40
CA ARG A 171 -22.79 -8.46 -4.63
C ARG A 171 -21.99 -7.47 -3.79
N VAL A 172 -21.24 -8.02 -2.82
CA VAL A 172 -20.29 -7.28 -1.98
C VAL A 172 -18.90 -7.27 -2.64
N CYS A 173 -18.52 -6.14 -3.23
CA CYS A 173 -17.26 -5.95 -3.95
C CYS A 173 -16.30 -5.04 -3.19
N LEU A 174 -15.01 -5.13 -3.53
CA LEU A 174 -14.05 -4.06 -3.20
C LEU A 174 -14.54 -2.71 -3.72
N GLU A 175 -14.33 -1.66 -2.93
CA GLU A 175 -14.71 -0.29 -3.26
C GLU A 175 -13.93 0.22 -4.48
N LYS A 176 -14.66 0.86 -5.41
CA LYS A 176 -14.12 1.25 -6.72
C LYS A 176 -12.93 2.20 -6.62
N LYS A 177 -13.00 3.23 -5.77
CA LYS A 177 -11.93 4.21 -5.61
C LYS A 177 -10.66 3.55 -5.05
N LEU A 178 -10.79 2.70 -4.02
CA LEU A 178 -9.69 1.91 -3.48
C LEU A 178 -9.00 1.06 -4.55
N VAL A 179 -9.79 0.39 -5.42
CA VAL A 179 -9.22 -0.39 -6.53
C VAL A 179 -8.52 0.53 -7.54
N PHE A 180 -9.17 1.63 -7.93
CA PHE A 180 -8.65 2.56 -8.94
C PHE A 180 -7.37 3.26 -8.51
N ASP A 181 -7.21 3.56 -7.22
CA ASP A 181 -5.98 4.14 -6.66
C ASP A 181 -4.75 3.32 -7.07
N TYR A 182 -4.85 1.98 -7.10
CA TYR A 182 -3.74 1.10 -7.47
C TYR A 182 -3.80 0.60 -8.92
N LEU A 183 -5.00 0.36 -9.44
CA LEU A 183 -5.20 -0.32 -10.72
C LEU A 183 -4.56 0.43 -11.89
N HIS A 184 -4.63 1.77 -11.90
CA HIS A 184 -4.07 2.58 -12.98
C HIS A 184 -2.55 2.40 -13.11
N ASP A 185 -1.84 2.45 -11.98
CA ASP A 185 -0.39 2.25 -11.92
C ASP A 185 -0.01 0.84 -12.38
N GLN A 186 -0.78 -0.19 -11.97
CA GLN A 186 -0.52 -1.58 -12.34
C GLN A 186 -0.74 -1.84 -13.84
N ILE A 187 -1.79 -1.27 -14.44
CA ILE A 187 -2.02 -1.38 -15.90
C ILE A 187 -0.86 -0.73 -16.65
N GLY A 188 -0.53 0.52 -16.32
CA GLY A 188 0.54 1.26 -16.98
C GLY A 188 1.89 0.54 -16.89
N LEU A 189 2.25 0.10 -15.68
CA LEU A 189 3.48 -0.63 -15.43
C LEU A 189 3.53 -1.96 -16.19
N TYR A 190 2.46 -2.76 -16.14
CA TYR A 190 2.41 -4.05 -16.81
C TYR A 190 2.55 -3.90 -18.32
N VAL A 191 1.77 -2.99 -18.93
CA VAL A 191 1.84 -2.75 -20.37
C VAL A 191 3.23 -2.25 -20.77
N TYR A 192 3.82 -1.30 -20.03
CA TYR A 192 5.18 -0.82 -20.30
C TYR A 192 6.24 -1.93 -20.22
N GLN A 193 6.12 -2.82 -19.24
CA GLN A 193 7.08 -3.89 -19.01
C GLN A 193 7.01 -4.98 -20.09
N PHE A 194 5.80 -5.41 -20.44
CA PHE A 194 5.59 -6.67 -21.19
C PHE A 194 5.05 -6.51 -22.60
N LEU A 195 4.32 -5.43 -22.89
CA LEU A 195 3.54 -5.33 -24.13
C LEU A 195 3.99 -4.17 -25.03
N ASP A 196 4.20 -2.98 -24.48
CA ASP A 196 4.53 -1.79 -25.25
C ASP A 196 5.38 -0.78 -24.47
N ARG A 197 6.64 -0.64 -24.90
CA ARG A 197 7.61 0.30 -24.29
C ARG A 197 7.29 1.77 -24.54
N GLN A 198 6.43 2.09 -25.49
CA GLN A 198 5.96 3.45 -25.73
C GLN A 198 4.82 3.85 -24.78
N ALA A 199 4.30 2.92 -23.98
CA ALA A 199 3.24 3.17 -23.01
C ALA A 199 3.68 3.98 -21.78
N GLY A 200 4.75 4.78 -21.85
CA GLY A 200 5.32 5.53 -20.72
C GLY A 200 4.46 6.67 -20.16
N ALA A 201 3.30 6.95 -20.76
CA ALA A 201 2.39 8.02 -20.33
C ALA A 201 1.85 7.83 -18.90
N PHE A 202 1.81 6.60 -18.37
CA PHE A 202 1.42 6.33 -16.98
C PHE A 202 2.31 7.03 -15.94
N LEU A 203 3.54 7.41 -16.32
CA LEU A 203 4.46 8.12 -15.43
C LEU A 203 4.16 9.62 -15.30
N ASN A 204 3.36 10.20 -16.19
CA ASN A 204 3.16 11.65 -16.24
C ASN A 204 2.59 12.21 -14.93
N GLU A 205 1.53 11.61 -14.40
CA GLU A 205 0.91 12.07 -13.14
C GLU A 205 1.81 11.79 -11.91
N PRO A 206 2.38 10.58 -11.72
CA PRO A 206 3.34 10.33 -10.65
C PRO A 206 4.55 11.27 -10.67
N CYS A 207 5.16 11.50 -11.84
CA CYS A 207 6.29 12.43 -11.99
C CYS A 207 5.88 13.88 -11.70
N LEU A 208 4.67 14.30 -12.08
CA LEU A 208 4.16 15.62 -11.71
C LEU A 208 4.04 15.77 -10.18
N LYS A 209 3.57 14.74 -9.47
CA LYS A 209 3.52 14.74 -8.00
C LYS A 209 4.91 14.85 -7.38
N VAL A 210 5.91 14.17 -7.95
CA VAL A 210 7.32 14.30 -7.55
C VAL A 210 7.82 15.73 -7.71
N ARG A 211 7.58 16.35 -8.89
CA ARG A 211 7.97 17.75 -9.14
C ARG A 211 7.32 18.70 -8.13
N LEU A 212 6.01 18.58 -7.91
CA LEU A 212 5.28 19.44 -6.97
C LEU A 212 5.80 19.29 -5.53
N TYR A 213 6.13 18.06 -5.13
CA TYR A 213 6.76 17.79 -3.84
C TYR A 213 8.14 18.45 -3.71
N ALA A 214 9.03 18.21 -4.69
CA ALA A 214 10.38 18.78 -4.69
C ALA A 214 10.34 20.32 -4.69
N ARG A 215 9.48 20.92 -5.53
CA ARG A 215 9.28 22.38 -5.57
C ARG A 215 8.86 22.93 -4.21
N LYS A 216 7.92 22.28 -3.53
CA LYS A 216 7.46 22.72 -2.20
C LYS A 216 8.61 22.70 -1.18
N GLN A 217 9.46 21.68 -1.20
CA GLN A 217 10.64 21.60 -0.32
C GLN A 217 11.64 22.72 -0.62
N LEU A 218 11.99 22.92 -1.89
CA LEU A 218 12.92 23.97 -2.33
C LEU A 218 12.41 25.39 -2.01
N GLN A 219 11.11 25.64 -2.19
CA GLN A 219 10.48 26.91 -1.82
C GLN A 219 10.48 27.15 -0.31
N GLY A 220 10.29 26.09 0.49
CA GLY A 220 10.41 26.17 1.95
C GLY A 220 11.82 26.58 2.41
N LEU A 221 12.83 26.31 1.58
CA LEU A 221 14.23 26.68 1.77
C LEU A 221 14.62 27.98 1.03
N GLN A 222 13.64 28.73 0.50
CA GLN A 222 13.83 30.01 -0.18
C GLN A 222 14.77 29.98 -1.41
N ILE A 223 14.87 28.83 -2.09
CA ILE A 223 15.64 28.71 -3.33
C ILE A 223 14.93 29.43 -4.48
N MET A 224 15.58 30.41 -5.11
CA MET A 224 14.97 31.23 -6.18
C MET A 224 14.66 30.42 -7.45
N GLU A 225 15.46 29.41 -7.77
CA GLU A 225 15.32 28.55 -8.97
C GLU A 225 14.54 27.25 -8.69
N ALA A 226 13.67 27.26 -7.67
CA ALA A 226 12.95 26.06 -7.23
C ALA A 226 12.12 25.37 -8.33
N ASP A 227 11.61 26.10 -9.33
CA ASP A 227 10.83 25.48 -10.41
C ASP A 227 11.71 24.67 -11.37
N ASP A 228 12.90 25.16 -11.71
CA ASP A 228 13.81 24.47 -12.65
C ASP A 228 14.50 23.28 -11.98
N LEU A 229 15.02 23.46 -10.77
CA LEU A 229 15.55 22.34 -9.97
C LEU A 229 14.51 21.24 -9.74
N SER A 230 13.24 21.60 -9.53
CA SER A 230 12.19 20.60 -9.37
C SER A 230 11.92 19.78 -10.65
N LYS A 231 12.16 20.36 -11.84
CA LYS A 231 12.08 19.65 -13.12
C LYS A 231 13.25 18.69 -13.27
N ASP A 232 14.45 19.11 -12.90
CA ASP A 232 15.66 18.30 -12.97
C ASP A 232 15.56 17.08 -12.04
N ILE A 233 15.15 17.30 -10.78
CA ILE A 233 14.90 16.20 -9.82
C ILE A 233 13.85 15.22 -10.37
N MET A 234 12.77 15.73 -10.96
CA MET A 234 11.72 14.88 -11.55
C MET A 234 12.25 14.07 -12.73
N ALA A 235 13.09 14.66 -13.59
CA ALA A 235 13.69 13.99 -14.73
C ALA A 235 14.66 12.89 -14.28
N GLU A 236 15.50 13.17 -13.27
CA GLU A 236 16.42 12.20 -12.66
C GLU A 236 15.66 11.01 -12.05
N VAL A 237 14.65 11.28 -11.22
CA VAL A 237 13.79 10.24 -10.63
C VAL A 237 13.12 9.37 -11.70
N ARG A 238 12.65 10.00 -12.79
CA ARG A 238 12.04 9.28 -13.91
C ARG A 238 13.06 8.39 -14.61
N GLU A 239 14.25 8.90 -14.90
CA GLU A 239 15.30 8.16 -15.58
C GLU A 239 15.76 6.96 -14.75
N ASP A 240 16.04 7.17 -13.47
CA ASP A 240 16.45 6.12 -12.53
C ASP A 240 15.38 5.04 -12.40
N PHE A 241 14.11 5.44 -12.29
CA PHE A 241 13.00 4.49 -12.27
C PHE A 241 12.95 3.65 -13.55
N LEU A 242 13.06 4.28 -14.74
CA LEU A 242 13.05 3.56 -16.02
C LEU A 242 14.27 2.65 -16.20
N ARG A 243 15.45 3.10 -15.77
CA ARG A 243 16.69 2.30 -15.77
C ARG A 243 16.49 1.04 -14.93
N LYS A 244 15.92 1.21 -13.74
CA LYS A 244 15.61 0.09 -12.84
C LYS A 244 14.58 -0.87 -13.40
N LEU A 245 13.50 -0.37 -14.00
CA LEU A 245 12.51 -1.21 -14.68
C LEU A 245 13.12 -2.04 -15.82
N ASN A 246 14.19 -1.54 -16.44
CA ASN A 246 14.89 -2.24 -17.51
C ASN A 246 15.84 -3.32 -16.99
N THR A 247 16.43 -3.15 -15.80
CA THR A 247 17.35 -4.14 -15.20
C THR A 247 16.62 -5.31 -14.55
N THR A 248 15.39 -5.13 -14.03
CA THR A 248 14.59 -6.19 -13.38
C THR A 248 13.91 -7.18 -14.35
N LYS A 249 14.35 -7.25 -15.61
CA LYS A 249 13.70 -8.04 -16.68
C LYS A 249 13.90 -9.55 -16.58
N THR A 250 14.78 -10.05 -15.73
CA THR A 250 15.20 -11.46 -15.72
C THR A 250 14.47 -12.25 -14.65
N GLY A 251 13.23 -12.66 -14.93
CA GLY A 251 12.52 -13.65 -14.09
C GLY A 251 11.00 -13.63 -14.20
N LYS A 252 10.36 -14.75 -13.78
CA LYS A 252 8.90 -14.85 -13.59
C LYS A 252 8.38 -13.91 -12.49
N ASP A 253 9.25 -13.46 -11.59
CA ASP A 253 8.99 -12.49 -10.52
C ASP A 253 9.43 -11.08 -10.92
N SER A 254 8.84 -10.59 -12.01
CA SER A 254 9.00 -9.23 -12.52
C SER A 254 8.70 -8.12 -11.49
N PHE A 255 9.33 -6.96 -11.64
CA PHE A 255 9.07 -5.76 -10.82
C PHE A 255 7.57 -5.41 -10.75
N PHE A 256 7.09 -5.21 -9.52
CA PHE A 256 5.70 -4.85 -9.19
C PHE A 256 5.69 -3.75 -8.11
N LEU A 257 4.55 -3.07 -7.95
CA LEU A 257 4.38 -2.00 -6.96
C LEU A 257 3.41 -2.46 -5.86
N ASP A 258 3.86 -2.42 -4.60
CA ASP A 258 3.01 -2.64 -3.41
C ASP A 258 2.41 -1.34 -2.84
N SER A 259 2.75 -0.22 -3.44
CA SER A 259 2.27 1.12 -3.08
C SER A 259 1.92 1.89 -4.34
N LEU A 260 1.38 3.10 -4.19
CA LEU A 260 1.18 4.00 -5.32
C LEU A 260 2.53 4.32 -5.97
N LEU A 261 2.57 4.37 -7.28
CA LEU A 261 3.77 4.73 -8.03
C LEU A 261 4.30 6.10 -7.60
N SER A 262 3.43 7.08 -7.35
CA SER A 262 3.86 8.37 -6.80
C SER A 262 4.56 8.24 -5.45
N THR A 263 4.06 7.40 -4.55
CA THR A 263 4.68 7.16 -3.24
C THR A 263 6.02 6.45 -3.40
N TYR A 264 6.11 5.50 -4.33
CA TYR A 264 7.35 4.83 -4.68
C TYR A 264 8.41 5.80 -5.22
N LEU A 265 8.04 6.65 -6.18
CA LEU A 265 8.94 7.65 -6.78
C LEU A 265 9.38 8.73 -5.77
N LEU A 266 8.50 9.17 -4.88
CA LEU A 266 8.88 10.07 -3.77
C LEU A 266 9.92 9.44 -2.83
N GLY A 267 9.93 8.11 -2.72
CA GLY A 267 10.98 7.36 -2.03
C GLY A 267 12.38 7.63 -2.59
N PHE A 268 12.53 7.76 -3.92
CA PHE A 268 13.81 8.10 -4.55
C PHE A 268 14.29 9.49 -4.14
N VAL A 269 13.37 10.48 -4.11
CA VAL A 269 13.70 11.85 -3.70
C VAL A 269 14.23 11.87 -2.26
N ASN A 270 13.54 11.18 -1.35
CA ASN A 270 13.86 11.21 0.08
C ASN A 270 15.12 10.39 0.42
N ARG A 271 15.27 9.20 -0.18
CA ARG A 271 16.42 8.30 0.09
C ARG A 271 17.68 8.73 -0.63
N GLY A 272 17.55 9.12 -1.89
CA GLY A 272 18.64 9.67 -2.69
C GLY A 272 19.03 11.07 -2.27
N ARG A 273 18.32 11.70 -1.32
CA ARG A 273 18.54 13.09 -0.90
C ARG A 273 18.63 14.03 -2.10
N LEU A 274 17.85 13.80 -3.16
CA LEU A 274 18.01 14.48 -4.44
C LEU A 274 17.77 16.00 -4.32
N VAL A 275 16.83 16.41 -3.45
CA VAL A 275 16.64 17.82 -3.10
C VAL A 275 17.91 18.42 -2.48
N TRP A 276 18.58 17.67 -1.59
CA TRP A 276 19.83 18.11 -0.95
C TRP A 276 20.99 18.15 -1.94
N HIS A 277 21.11 17.20 -2.86
CA HIS A 277 22.12 17.23 -3.91
C HIS A 277 21.91 18.41 -4.88
N ALA A 278 20.67 18.67 -5.28
CA ALA A 278 20.31 19.83 -6.08
C ALA A 278 20.70 21.15 -5.39
N ILE A 279 20.42 21.27 -4.09
CA ILE A 279 20.82 22.42 -3.28
C ILE A 279 22.34 22.52 -3.18
N LYS A 280 23.04 21.43 -2.86
CA LYS A 280 24.50 21.42 -2.71
C LYS A 280 25.22 21.78 -4.01
N ASN A 281 24.69 21.34 -5.16
CA ASN A 281 25.25 21.67 -6.46
C ASN A 281 25.04 23.15 -6.83
N GLN A 282 23.99 23.81 -6.30
CA GLN A 282 23.83 25.27 -6.41
C GLN A 282 24.66 26.06 -5.38
N LEU A 283 24.71 25.59 -4.13
CA LEU A 283 25.47 26.20 -3.03
C LEU A 283 26.98 25.87 -3.09
N ALA A 284 27.43 25.12 -4.10
CA ALA A 284 28.85 24.93 -4.40
C ALA A 284 29.56 26.25 -4.77
N GLY A 285 28.84 27.38 -4.82
CA GLY A 285 29.38 28.69 -4.46
C GLY A 285 28.94 29.10 -3.04
N ASP A 286 29.79 28.80 -2.03
CA ASP A 286 29.78 29.37 -0.67
C ASP A 286 28.66 29.01 0.34
N VAL A 287 28.38 27.73 0.61
CA VAL A 287 27.80 27.37 1.93
C VAL A 287 28.45 26.11 2.53
N SER A 288 29.04 26.26 3.72
CA SER A 288 29.54 25.16 4.55
C SER A 288 28.38 24.28 5.03
N PRO A 289 28.54 22.94 5.10
CA PRO A 289 27.51 22.02 5.60
C PRO A 289 26.95 22.35 6.99
N ASP A 290 27.66 23.18 7.77
CA ASP A 290 27.37 23.50 9.16
C ASP A 290 26.49 24.77 9.36
N GLU A 291 26.17 25.52 8.31
CA GLU A 291 25.48 26.83 8.43
C GLU A 291 23.98 26.83 8.07
N ILE A 292 23.39 25.66 7.79
CA ILE A 292 21.96 25.57 7.44
C ILE A 292 21.15 25.16 8.67
N PRO A 293 20.09 25.92 9.06
CA PRO A 293 19.28 25.57 10.21
C PRO A 293 18.55 24.24 9.98
N ILE A 294 18.92 23.24 10.78
CA ILE A 294 18.15 22.01 10.96
C ILE A 294 16.76 22.44 11.46
N LEU A 295 15.71 22.15 10.69
CA LEU A 295 14.34 22.25 11.19
C LEU A 295 14.22 21.25 12.35
N ALA A 296 14.40 21.76 13.57
CA ALA A 296 14.30 21.02 14.81
C ALA A 296 12.83 20.61 15.03
N VAL A 297 12.45 19.49 14.43
CA VAL A 297 11.51 18.58 15.08
C VAL A 297 12.37 17.82 16.09
N HIS A 298 12.20 18.11 17.39
CA HIS A 298 12.81 17.31 18.45
C HIS A 298 12.30 15.87 18.32
N ASP A 299 13.05 15.00 17.66
CA ASP A 299 12.68 13.62 17.39
C ASP A 299 13.74 12.69 17.96
N ASN A 300 13.35 11.88 18.96
CA ASN A 300 14.13 10.73 19.42
C ASN A 300 14.51 9.79 18.24
N ASP A 301 13.79 9.89 17.12
CA ASP A 301 13.99 9.12 15.90
C ASP A 301 15.34 9.41 15.19
N GLU A 302 15.86 10.64 15.23
CA GLU A 302 17.18 10.94 14.62
C GLU A 302 18.34 10.38 15.47
N GLN A 303 18.25 10.49 16.80
CA GLN A 303 19.22 9.86 17.71
C GLN A 303 19.17 8.32 17.61
N LEU A 304 17.97 7.75 17.48
CA LEU A 304 17.80 6.31 17.24
C LEU A 304 18.36 5.87 15.88
N LYS A 305 18.25 6.71 14.83
CA LYS A 305 18.89 6.44 13.53
C LYS A 305 20.40 6.45 13.64
N GLU A 306 20.99 7.42 14.33
CA GLU A 306 22.44 7.48 14.55
C GLU A 306 22.95 6.25 15.32
N VAL A 307 22.23 5.85 16.36
CA VAL A 307 22.51 4.61 17.11
C VAL A 307 22.43 3.40 16.20
N LEU A 308 21.36 3.28 15.39
CA LEU A 308 21.19 2.16 14.47
C LEU A 308 22.32 2.10 13.43
N VAL A 309 22.73 3.23 12.86
CA VAL A 309 23.84 3.31 11.90
C VAL A 309 25.15 2.87 12.57
N SER A 310 25.42 3.35 13.78
CA SER A 310 26.62 2.97 14.56
C SER A 310 26.63 1.47 14.89
N CYS A 311 25.52 0.93 15.40
CA CYS A 311 25.38 -0.49 15.71
C CYS A 311 25.49 -1.37 14.46
N LYS A 312 24.95 -0.94 13.31
CA LYS A 312 25.13 -1.64 12.03
C LYS A 312 26.61 -1.73 11.65
N GLN A 313 27.41 -0.71 11.94
CA GLN A 313 28.84 -0.74 11.63
C GLN A 313 29.63 -1.78 12.44
N GLN A 314 29.08 -2.26 13.55
CA GLN A 314 29.69 -3.29 14.39
C GLN A 314 29.36 -4.72 13.93
N LEU A 315 28.41 -4.90 13.02
CA LEU A 315 28.06 -6.21 12.47
C LEU A 315 29.17 -6.78 11.58
N LYS A 316 29.19 -8.11 11.43
CA LYS A 316 30.07 -8.78 10.45
C LYS A 316 29.71 -8.37 9.02
N PRO A 317 30.65 -8.39 8.05
CA PRO A 317 30.41 -8.00 6.66
C PRO A 317 29.17 -8.66 6.04
N ASP A 318 29.05 -9.99 6.13
CA ASP A 318 27.89 -10.74 5.65
C ASP A 318 26.57 -10.30 6.29
N CYS A 319 26.59 -9.89 7.56
CA CYS A 319 25.41 -9.37 8.25
C CYS A 319 25.04 -7.96 7.79
N LYS A 320 26.04 -7.10 7.54
CA LYS A 320 25.80 -5.77 6.97
C LYS A 320 25.19 -5.89 5.59
N GLU A 321 25.76 -6.73 4.74
CA GLU A 321 25.32 -6.96 3.37
C GLU A 321 23.90 -7.53 3.32
N VAL A 322 23.57 -8.53 4.16
CA VAL A 322 22.22 -9.08 4.24
C VAL A 322 21.22 -8.06 4.80
N ILE A 323 21.59 -7.27 5.82
CA ILE A 323 20.70 -6.22 6.35
C ILE A 323 20.53 -5.07 5.36
N ASP A 324 21.56 -4.70 4.61
CA ASP A 324 21.49 -3.64 3.60
C ASP A 324 20.68 -4.08 2.40
N SER A 325 20.91 -5.29 1.89
CA SER A 325 20.05 -5.89 0.86
C SER A 325 18.60 -5.98 1.36
N ARG A 326 18.43 -6.39 2.63
CA ARG A 326 17.11 -6.56 3.21
C ARG A 326 16.40 -5.25 3.51
N TYR A 327 17.04 -4.17 3.95
CA TYR A 327 16.36 -2.97 4.47
C TYR A 327 16.81 -1.67 3.82
N ASN A 328 18.04 -1.62 3.31
CA ASN A 328 18.58 -0.51 2.53
C ASN A 328 18.48 -0.81 1.03
N ASN A 329 17.37 -1.43 0.65
CA ASN A 329 16.97 -1.56 -0.73
C ASN A 329 16.03 -0.42 -1.10
N ASP A 330 15.90 -0.19 -2.38
CA ASP A 330 15.00 0.81 -2.97
C ASP A 330 13.50 0.50 -2.81
N TYR A 331 13.12 -0.61 -2.17
CA TYR A 331 11.72 -0.91 -1.85
C TYR A 331 11.36 -0.31 -0.48
N LEU A 332 10.10 0.08 -0.29
CA LEU A 332 9.59 0.59 1.00
C LEU A 332 9.45 -0.52 2.06
N ARG A 333 9.97 -1.73 1.78
CA ARG A 333 9.82 -2.91 2.62
C ARG A 333 11.08 -3.76 2.62
N PRO A 334 11.18 -4.72 3.55
CA PRO A 334 12.29 -5.63 3.55
C PRO A 334 12.28 -6.57 2.34
N LEU A 335 13.39 -6.74 1.61
CA LEU A 335 13.46 -7.71 0.52
C LEU A 335 13.23 -9.14 1.07
N PRO A 336 12.42 -9.98 0.39
CA PRO A 336 12.23 -11.36 0.80
C PRO A 336 13.54 -12.15 0.68
N ALA A 337 13.67 -13.20 1.50
CA ALA A 337 14.90 -13.99 1.55
C ALA A 337 15.23 -14.68 0.23
N SER A 338 14.23 -14.94 -0.62
CA SER A 338 14.39 -15.49 -1.97
C SER A 338 15.10 -14.54 -2.92
N GLU A 339 14.80 -13.24 -2.87
CA GLU A 339 15.44 -12.22 -3.71
C GLU A 339 16.89 -11.99 -3.27
N ILE A 340 17.11 -11.85 -1.96
CA ILE A 340 18.45 -11.71 -1.39
C ILE A 340 19.30 -12.97 -1.65
N ALA A 341 18.68 -14.15 -1.64
CA ALA A 341 19.36 -15.41 -1.95
C ALA A 341 19.85 -15.49 -3.40
N ALA A 342 19.07 -14.97 -4.34
CA ALA A 342 19.47 -14.87 -5.73
C ALA A 342 20.65 -13.89 -5.91
N ASP A 343 20.61 -12.73 -5.25
CA ASP A 343 21.67 -11.72 -5.34
C ASP A 343 22.99 -12.17 -4.70
N LEU A 344 22.91 -12.96 -3.62
CA LEU A 344 24.08 -13.44 -2.86
C LEU A 344 24.58 -14.83 -3.29
N ASP A 345 23.97 -15.44 -4.30
CA ASP A 345 24.23 -16.83 -4.74
C ASP A 345 24.22 -17.84 -3.56
N LYS A 346 23.19 -17.75 -2.72
CA LYS A 346 23.01 -18.58 -1.51
C LYS A 346 21.64 -19.26 -1.52
N GLY A 347 21.50 -20.34 -0.75
CA GLY A 347 20.18 -20.98 -0.56
C GLY A 347 19.23 -20.15 0.29
N VAL A 348 17.94 -20.11 -0.06
CA VAL A 348 16.90 -19.32 0.65
C VAL A 348 16.90 -19.57 2.17
N LYS A 349 16.93 -20.84 2.60
CA LYS A 349 16.98 -21.21 4.04
C LYS A 349 18.24 -20.70 4.76
N VAL A 350 19.36 -20.60 4.04
CA VAL A 350 20.62 -20.07 4.59
C VAL A 350 20.49 -18.57 4.81
N VAL A 351 19.91 -17.86 3.86
CA VAL A 351 19.64 -16.42 3.96
C VAL A 351 18.62 -16.10 5.05
N GLU A 352 17.53 -16.87 5.19
CA GLU A 352 16.59 -16.72 6.31
C GLU A 352 17.27 -16.88 7.68
N GLY A 353 18.16 -17.88 7.80
CA GLY A 353 18.96 -18.09 9.01
C GLY A 353 19.95 -16.96 9.29
N LEU A 354 20.53 -16.36 8.24
CA LEU A 354 21.39 -15.18 8.37
C LEU A 354 20.59 -13.95 8.80
N ILE A 355 19.48 -13.64 8.13
CA ILE A 355 18.61 -12.50 8.45
C ILE A 355 18.23 -12.51 9.92
N ARG A 356 17.72 -13.65 10.41
CA ARG A 356 17.29 -13.79 11.82
C ARG A 356 18.42 -13.52 12.80
N ARG A 357 19.58 -14.17 12.62
CA ARG A 357 20.73 -14.00 13.52
C ARG A 357 21.30 -12.58 13.48
N CYS A 358 21.39 -11.99 12.29
CA CYS A 358 21.93 -10.64 12.13
C CYS A 358 20.98 -9.58 12.72
N LEU A 359 19.66 -9.76 12.57
CA LEU A 359 18.66 -8.89 13.20
C LEU A 359 18.65 -9.03 14.73
N GLU A 360 18.73 -10.25 15.25
CA GLU A 360 18.85 -10.49 16.70
C GLU A 360 20.11 -9.80 17.26
N THR A 361 21.25 -9.94 16.57
CA THR A 361 22.51 -9.30 16.96
C THR A 361 22.40 -7.76 16.91
N LEU A 362 21.85 -7.21 15.83
CA LEU A 362 21.64 -5.77 15.68
C LEU A 362 20.72 -5.23 16.77
N ARG A 363 19.64 -5.96 17.09
CA ARG A 363 18.70 -5.60 18.15
C ARG A 363 19.36 -5.56 19.51
N THR A 364 20.26 -6.51 19.82
CA THR A 364 21.04 -6.49 21.06
C THR A 364 21.95 -5.26 21.12
N TYR A 365 22.70 -4.97 20.04
CA TYR A 365 23.58 -3.80 20.00
C TYR A 365 22.82 -2.49 20.17
N VAL A 366 21.68 -2.34 19.49
CA VAL A 366 20.83 -1.15 19.63
C VAL A 366 20.25 -1.06 21.05
N ALA A 367 19.78 -2.16 21.64
CA ALA A 367 19.21 -2.16 22.98
C ALA A 367 20.24 -1.85 24.08
N ASP A 368 21.50 -2.26 23.91
CA ASP A 368 22.60 -1.94 24.82
C ASP A 368 23.02 -0.47 24.68
N GLU A 369 23.11 0.03 23.45
CA GLU A 369 23.49 1.42 23.17
C GLU A 369 22.39 2.42 23.58
N CYS A 370 21.12 2.10 23.35
CA CYS A 370 20.00 2.89 23.87
C CYS A 370 19.96 2.93 25.40
N ARG A 371 20.29 1.81 26.08
CA ARG A 371 20.41 1.78 27.55
C ARG A 371 21.55 2.66 28.04
N ARG A 372 22.70 2.65 27.35
CA ARG A 372 23.87 3.50 27.66
C ARG A 372 23.56 4.99 27.52
N GLN A 373 22.73 5.35 26.54
CA GLN A 373 22.36 6.73 26.23
C GLN A 373 21.04 7.18 26.89
N HIS A 374 20.43 6.35 27.75
CA HIS A 374 19.13 6.60 28.40
C HIS A 374 17.98 6.91 27.42
N LEU A 375 18.00 6.32 26.22
CA LEU A 375 16.95 6.45 25.22
C LEU A 375 15.82 5.45 25.46
N ILE A 376 14.56 5.89 25.31
CA ILE A 376 13.39 5.00 25.41
C ILE A 376 13.25 4.22 24.09
N PHE A 377 13.69 2.96 24.11
CA PHE A 377 13.57 2.06 22.96
C PHE A 377 12.14 1.45 22.90
N SER A 378 11.41 1.72 21.82
CA SER A 378 10.18 1.01 21.48
C SER A 378 10.50 -0.05 20.41
N PRO A 379 10.17 -1.34 20.61
CA PRO A 379 10.65 -2.45 19.79
C PRO A 379 9.96 -2.62 18.41
N ARG A 380 9.46 -1.54 17.81
CA ARG A 380 8.75 -1.60 16.51
C ARG A 380 9.69 -1.74 15.32
#